data_AF-A0A1Q8LLD7-F1
#
_entry.id   AF-A0A1Q8LLD7-F1
#
_cell.length_a   1.000
_cell.length_b   1.000
_cell.length_c   1.000
_cell.angle_alpha   90.00
_cell.angle_beta   90.00
_cell.angle_gamma   90.00
#
_symmetry.space_group_name_H-M   'P 1'
#
loop_
_entity.id
_entity.type
_entity.pdbx_description
1 polymer ?
#
loop_
_entity_poly.entity_id
_entity_poly.type
_entity_poly.pdbx_seq_one_letter_code
_entity_poly.pdbx_strand_id
1 'polypeptide(L)' 'MFAETMAVNTASRATMNSVGLHYQRTVHREWDYPLPGSERGEVEYAITRTQWLRRAR' A
#
# COMPACT_ATOMS: atom_id res chain seq x y z
N MET A 1 -0.18 -10.45 -5.90
CA MET A 1 -1.02 -10.05 -4.76
C MET A 1 -0.93 -8.54 -4.62
N PHE A 2 -1.98 -7.89 -4.14
CA PHE A 2 -1.98 -6.46 -3.84
C PHE A 2 -2.54 -6.21 -2.43
N ALA A 3 -2.16 -5.09 -1.83
CA ALA A 3 -2.69 -4.60 -0.57
C ALA A 3 -2.79 -3.08 -0.63
N GLU A 4 -3.73 -2.50 0.10
CA GLU A 4 -3.92 -1.07 0.19
C GLU A 4 -4.15 -0.60 1.63
N THR A 5 -3.84 0.67 1.88
CA THR A 5 -4.11 1.36 3.14
C THR A 5 -4.02 2.87 2.93
N MET A 6 -4.61 3.68 3.83
CA MET A 6 -4.51 5.14 3.75
C MET A 6 -3.04 5.58 3.77
N ALA A 7 -2.67 6.58 2.99
CA ALA A 7 -1.30 7.08 2.90
C ALA A 7 -0.72 7.50 4.26
N VAL A 8 -1.59 7.98 5.17
CA VAL A 8 -1.23 8.37 6.55
C VAL A 8 -0.93 7.18 7.47
N ASN A 9 -1.32 5.95 7.12
CA ASN A 9 -1.05 4.76 7.93
C ASN A 9 0.38 4.24 7.71
N THR A 10 1.34 4.92 8.33
CA THR A 10 2.77 4.63 8.20
C THR A 10 3.14 3.23 8.70
N ALA A 11 2.50 2.73 9.76
CA ALA A 11 2.76 1.40 10.31
C ALA A 11 2.37 0.29 9.33
N SER A 12 1.19 0.38 8.71
CA SER A 12 0.75 -0.57 7.69
C SER A 12 1.67 -0.55 6.46
N ARG A 13 2.07 0.64 5.99
CA ARG A 13 3.03 0.80 4.88
C ARG A 13 4.40 0.19 5.18
N ALA A 14 4.89 0.36 6.41
CA ALA A 14 6.13 -0.28 6.87
C ALA A 14 6.00 -1.82 6.85
N THR A 15 4.86 -2.37 7.29
CA THR A 15 4.57 -3.80 7.21
C THR A 15 4.54 -4.29 5.76
N MET A 16 3.83 -3.60 4.86
CA MET A 16 3.78 -3.97 3.44
C MET A 16 5.19 -4.00 2.82
N ASN A 17 6.03 -3.01 3.14
CA ASN A 17 7.42 -2.98 2.70
C ASN A 17 8.26 -4.11 3.31
N SER A 18 8.08 -4.42 4.61
CA SER A 18 8.86 -5.45 5.31
C SER A 18 8.57 -6.87 4.80
N VAL A 19 7.34 -7.13 4.34
CA VAL A 19 6.97 -8.39 3.68
C VAL A 19 7.28 -8.42 2.18
N GLY A 20 7.87 -7.33 1.64
CA GLY A 20 8.39 -7.28 0.27
C GLY A 20 7.39 -6.83 -0.79
N LEU A 21 6.24 -6.26 -0.41
CA LEU A 21 5.41 -5.56 -1.39
C LEU A 21 6.06 -4.22 -1.76
N HIS A 22 5.88 -3.81 -3.01
CA HIS A 22 6.40 -2.56 -3.54
C HIS A 22 5.27 -1.58 -3.83
N TYR A 23 5.49 -0.32 -3.46
CA TYR A 23 4.58 0.78 -3.80
C TYR A 23 4.34 0.81 -5.31
N GLN A 24 3.07 0.89 -5.70
CA GLN A 24 2.65 1.02 -7.09
C GLN A 24 2.11 2.40 -7.40
N ARG A 25 1.15 2.88 -6.60
CA ARG A 25 0.47 4.16 -6.83
C ARG A 25 -0.24 4.68 -5.59
N THR A 26 -0.61 5.94 -5.63
CA THR A 26 -1.58 6.57 -4.72
C THR A 26 -2.88 6.81 -5.47
N VAL A 27 -4.01 6.46 -4.86
CA VAL A 27 -5.36 6.64 -5.39
C VAL A 27 -6.10 7.61 -4.49
N HIS A 28 -6.63 8.69 -5.05
CA HIS A 28 -7.48 9.62 -4.32
C HIS A 28 -8.93 9.24 -4.59
N ARG A 29 -9.68 8.99 -3.51
CA ARG A 29 -11.10 8.63 -3.54
C ARG A 29 -11.88 9.75 -2.87
N GLU A 30 -12.99 10.13 -3.49
CA GLU A 30 -13.96 11.01 -2.87
C GLU A 30 -14.93 10.18 -2.02
N TRP A 31 -15.20 10.66 -0.82
CA TRP A 31 -16.07 10.01 0.14
C TRP A 31 -17.02 11.07 0.70
N ASP A 32 -18.28 10.71 0.92
CA ASP A 32 -19.28 11.63 1.51
C ASP A 32 -18.87 12.11 2.92
N TYR A 33 -18.14 11.26 3.65
CA TYR A 33 -17.62 11.54 4.99
C TYR A 33 -16.13 11.17 5.05
N PRO A 34 -15.23 12.09 4.64
CA PRO A 34 -13.79 11.81 4.60
C PRO A 34 -13.22 11.63 6.01
N LEU A 35 -12.36 10.62 6.17
CA LEU A 35 -11.56 10.44 7.38
C LEU A 35 -10.41 11.46 7.40
N PRO A 36 -9.96 11.94 8.57
CA PRO A 36 -8.75 12.77 8.64
C PRO A 36 -7.56 12.08 7.96
N GLY A 37 -6.90 12.77 7.03
CA GLY A 37 -5.79 12.22 6.25
C GLY A 37 -6.20 11.56 4.94
N SER A 38 -7.51 11.41 4.63
CA SER A 38 -7.97 10.84 3.37
C SER A 38 -7.63 11.72 2.16
N GLU A 39 -7.34 13.01 2.37
CA GLU A 39 -6.86 13.92 1.32
C GLU A 39 -5.49 13.51 0.76
N ARG A 40 -4.76 12.65 1.49
CA ARG A 40 -3.49 12.04 1.02
C ARG A 40 -3.69 10.76 0.20
N GLY A 41 -4.94 10.30 0.09
CA GLY A 41 -5.32 9.12 -0.67
C GLY A 41 -4.99 7.79 0.00
N GLU A 42 -5.30 6.72 -0.72
CA GLU A 42 -4.93 5.34 -0.45
C GLU A 42 -3.64 5.02 -1.20
N VAL A 43 -2.75 4.24 -0.59
CA VAL A 43 -1.55 3.72 -1.26
C VAL A 43 -1.72 2.26 -1.59
N GLU A 44 -1.43 1.90 -2.84
CA GLU A 44 -1.44 0.52 -3.29
C GLU A 44 -0.03 -0.04 -3.36
N TYR A 45 0.13 -1.24 -2.83
CA TYR A 45 1.36 -2.03 -2.84
C TYR A 45 1.09 -3.36 -3.53
N ALA A 46 2.07 -3.86 -4.29
CA ALA A 46 1.94 -5.13 -4.98
C ALA A 46 3.24 -5.94 -4.98
N ILE A 47 3.08 -7.25 -5.09
CA ILE A 47 4.18 -8.17 -5.39
C ILE A 47 3.72 -9.27 -6.36
N THR A 48 4.57 -9.56 -7.34
CA THR A 48 4.41 -10.68 -8.27
C THR A 48 4.99 -11.95 -7.70
N ARG A 49 4.56 -13.11 -8.21
CA ARG A 49 5.14 -14.41 -7.83
C ARG A 49 6.65 -14.46 -8.07
N THR A 50 7.13 -13.92 -9.19
CA THR A 50 8.56 -13.89 -9.53
C THR A 50 9.37 -13.07 -8.54
N GLN A 51 8.88 -11.88 -8.15
CA GLN A 51 9.54 -11.05 -7.13
C GLN A 51 9.59 -11.78 -5.78
N TRP A 52 8.50 -12.41 -5.36
CA TRP A 52 8.46 -13.20 -4.13
C TRP A 52 9.50 -14.33 -4.12
N LEU A 53 9.55 -15.11 -5.20
CA LEU A 53 10.49 -16.24 -5.32
C LEU A 53 11.96 -15.78 -5.39
N ARG A 54 12.25 -14.56 -5.85
CA ARG A 54 13.60 -13.99 -5.81
C ARG A 54 14.03 -13.55 -4.41
N ARG A 55 13.09 -13.19 -3.54
CA ARG A 55 13.37 -12.71 -2.17
C ARG A 55 13.59 -13.85 -1.16
N ALA A 56 13.01 -15.03 -1.42
CA ALA A 56 13.13 -16.20 -0.56
C ALA A 56 14.42 -17.02 -0.78
N ARG A 57 15.30 -16.58 -1.69
CA ARG A 57 16.62 -17.16 -1.93
C ARG A 57 17.67 -16.32 -1.23
#